data_AF-A0A831QJP6-F1
#
_entry.id   AF-A0A831QJP6-F1
#
_cell.length_a   1.000
_cell.length_b   1.000
_cell.length_c   1.000
_cell.angle_alpha   90.00
_cell.angle_beta   90.00
_cell.angle_gamma   90.00
#
_symmetry.space_group_name_H-M   'P 1'
#
loop_
_entity.id
_entity.type
_entity.pdbx_description
1 polymer ?
#
loop_
_entity_poly.entity_id
_entity_poly.type
_entity_poly.pdbx_seq_one_letter_code
_entity_poly.pdbx_strand_id
1 'polypeptide(L)'
;EDMVFGWRIAKEIGRLDIGQCVVVRRKTVLALEAIEGTDETILRGGQLGREKTVVVKVSKPGQDLRFDVPSVGVRTIETMVKAKSSLLVVEAGKTLLFDRQEMIRLADDKGIAIVSMEDKEDLQ
;
A
#
# COMPACT_ATOMS: atom_id res chain seq x y z
N GLU A 1 8.11 10.44 -6.69
CA GLU A 1 8.89 9.40 -7.42
C GLU A 1 8.70 8.00 -6.84
N ASP A 2 8.94 7.79 -5.55
CA ASP A 2 8.79 6.49 -4.89
C ASP A 2 7.39 5.88 -5.05
N MET A 3 6.34 6.70 -4.95
CA MET A 3 4.96 6.29 -5.24
C MET A 3 4.80 5.63 -6.63
N VAL A 4 5.28 6.29 -7.69
CA VAL A 4 5.19 5.78 -9.07
C VAL A 4 6.06 4.55 -9.27
N PHE A 5 7.25 4.54 -8.67
CA PHE A 5 8.14 3.38 -8.69
C PHE A 5 7.50 2.17 -8.01
N GLY A 6 7.00 2.35 -6.77
CA GLY A 6 6.34 1.31 -6.00
C GLY A 6 5.06 0.81 -6.66
N TRP A 7 4.27 1.70 -7.26
CA TRP A 7 3.08 1.33 -8.05
C TRP A 7 3.37 0.31 -9.13
N ARG A 8 4.39 0.57 -9.96
CA ARG A 8 4.80 -0.36 -11.01
C ARG A 8 5.21 -1.72 -10.44
N ILE A 9 5.97 -1.74 -9.34
CA ILE A 9 6.40 -3.01 -8.73
C ILE A 9 5.22 -3.77 -8.11
N ALA A 10 4.30 -3.07 -7.45
CA ALA A 10 3.09 -3.66 -6.88
C ALA A 10 2.22 -4.32 -7.95
N LYS A 11 2.05 -3.67 -9.10
CA LYS A 11 1.34 -4.23 -10.26
C LYS A 11 2.02 -5.49 -10.81
N GLU A 12 3.36 -5.50 -10.90
CA GLU A 12 4.09 -6.69 -11.36
C GLU A 12 3.96 -7.87 -10.40
N ILE A 13 4.10 -7.67 -9.07
CA ILE A 13 3.93 -8.79 -8.13
C ILE A 13 2.49 -9.27 -8.06
N GLY A 14 1.51 -8.38 -8.27
CA GLY A 14 0.10 -8.73 -8.38
C GLY A 14 -0.19 -9.54 -9.63
N ARG A 15 0.43 -9.19 -10.77
CA ARG A 15 0.33 -9.94 -12.03
C ARG A 15 0.90 -11.37 -11.90
N LEU A 16 1.89 -11.56 -11.04
CA LEU A 16 2.47 -12.87 -10.73
C LEU A 16 1.71 -13.61 -9.62
N ASP A 17 0.62 -13.05 -9.11
CA ASP A 17 -0.18 -13.57 -8.00
C ASP A 17 0.60 -13.77 -6.69
N ILE A 18 1.72 -13.07 -6.50
CA ILE A 18 2.56 -13.21 -5.31
C ILE A 18 1.96 -12.45 -4.13
N GLY A 19 1.53 -11.22 -4.37
CA GLY A 19 1.03 -10.29 -3.34
C GLY A 19 0.52 -9.01 -3.97
N GLN A 20 0.14 -8.04 -3.15
CA GLN A 20 -0.51 -6.81 -3.62
C GLN A 20 0.06 -5.54 -2.96
N CYS A 21 0.98 -5.67 -2.02
CA CYS A 21 1.62 -4.58 -1.29
C CYS A 21 3.14 -4.59 -1.47
N VAL A 22 3.73 -3.40 -1.60
CA VAL A 22 5.18 -3.18 -1.60
C VAL A 22 5.55 -2.02 -0.70
N VAL A 23 6.74 -2.09 -0.12
CA VAL A 23 7.35 -0.99 0.64
C VAL A 23 8.62 -0.56 -0.07
N VAL A 24 8.72 0.73 -0.37
CA VAL A 24 9.84 1.30 -1.10
C VAL A 24 10.38 2.55 -0.40
N ARG A 25 11.65 2.88 -0.66
CA ARG A 25 12.27 4.15 -0.27
C ARG A 25 13.42 4.47 -1.19
N ARG A 26 13.50 5.70 -1.69
CA ARG A 26 14.54 6.17 -2.62
C ARG A 26 14.72 5.23 -3.81
N LYS A 27 13.60 4.78 -4.39
CA LYS A 27 13.52 3.79 -5.49
C LYS A 27 14.19 2.44 -5.19
N THR A 28 14.34 2.08 -3.93
CA THR A 28 14.76 0.75 -3.50
C THR A 28 13.56 0.00 -2.94
N VAL A 29 13.35 -1.23 -3.42
CA VAL A 29 12.37 -2.15 -2.84
C VAL A 29 12.90 -2.69 -1.52
N LEU A 30 12.16 -2.47 -0.44
CA LEU A 30 12.52 -2.90 0.91
C LEU A 30 11.77 -4.16 1.31
N ALA A 31 10.49 -4.23 0.95
CA ALA A 31 9.65 -5.40 1.17
C ALA A 31 8.61 -5.56 0.06
N LEU A 32 8.32 -6.81 -0.28
CA LEU A 32 7.23 -7.23 -1.15
C LEU A 32 6.35 -8.17 -0.33
N GLU A 33 5.04 -7.98 -0.39
CA GLU A 33 4.07 -8.87 0.24
C GLU A 33 4.05 -10.21 -0.47
N ALA A 34 3.98 -11.28 0.33
CA ALA A 34 3.62 -12.61 -0.11
C ALA A 34 2.60 -13.18 0.89
N ILE A 35 2.81 -14.41 1.36
CA ILE A 35 1.89 -15.13 2.24
C ILE A 35 1.76 -14.50 3.64
N GLU A 36 2.72 -13.67 4.07
CA GLU A 36 2.71 -13.07 5.40
C GLU A 36 1.66 -11.96 5.56
N GLY A 37 1.20 -11.38 4.45
CA GLY A 37 0.21 -10.32 4.43
C GLY A 37 0.74 -8.92 4.71
N THR A 38 -0.12 -7.94 4.44
CA THR A 38 0.22 -6.52 4.34
C THR A 38 0.90 -5.94 5.59
N ASP A 39 0.43 -6.25 6.79
CA ASP A 39 0.97 -5.66 8.02
C ASP A 39 2.44 -6.07 8.26
N GLU A 40 2.74 -7.36 8.15
CA GLU A 40 4.09 -7.88 8.33
C GLU A 40 5.04 -7.37 7.25
N THR A 41 4.56 -7.22 6.01
CA THR A 41 5.31 -6.56 4.94
C THR A 41 5.65 -5.11 5.29
N ILE A 42 4.71 -4.34 5.84
CA ILE A 42 4.92 -2.94 6.24
C ILE A 42 5.97 -2.84 7.36
N LEU A 43 5.85 -3.68 8.39
CA LEU A 43 6.80 -3.71 9.50
C LEU A 43 8.22 -4.05 9.04
N ARG A 44 8.35 -5.11 8.22
CA ARG A 44 9.63 -5.52 7.63
C ARG A 44 10.24 -4.44 6.75
N GLY A 45 9.43 -3.81 5.90
CA GLY A 45 9.86 -2.70 5.06
C GLY A 45 10.31 -1.48 5.86
N GLY A 46 9.58 -1.13 6.92
CA GLY A 46 9.92 -0.05 7.85
C GLY A 46 11.22 -0.31 8.61
N GLN A 47 11.45 -1.54 9.07
CA GLN A 47 12.69 -1.93 9.75
C GLN A 47 13.92 -1.71 8.86
N LEU A 48 13.83 -2.05 7.57
CA LEU A 48 14.91 -1.89 6.60
C LEU A 48 15.06 -0.43 6.15
N GLY A 49 13.95 0.28 5.94
CA GLY A 49 13.94 1.67 5.47
C GLY A 49 14.24 2.72 6.53
N ARG A 50 14.04 2.36 7.82
CA ARG A 50 14.22 3.15 9.05
C ARG A 50 13.26 4.33 9.23
N GLU A 51 12.86 5.01 8.16
CA GLU A 51 11.94 6.15 8.17
C GLU A 51 11.45 6.49 6.76
N LYS A 52 10.33 7.22 6.66
CA LYS A 52 9.81 7.82 5.43
C LYS A 52 9.68 6.80 4.28
N THR A 53 9.31 5.58 4.62
CA THR A 53 8.99 4.54 3.63
C THR A 53 7.64 4.84 3.00
N VAL A 54 7.51 4.45 1.74
CA VAL A 54 6.26 4.54 0.97
C VAL A 54 5.68 3.14 0.88
N VAL A 55 4.45 2.99 1.33
CA VAL A 55 3.65 1.76 1.22
C VAL A 55 2.73 1.92 0.02
N VAL A 56 2.74 0.95 -0.88
CA VAL A 56 1.85 0.93 -2.06
C VAL A 56 1.08 -0.37 -2.06
N LYS A 57 -0.25 -0.29 -2.12
CA LYS A 57 -1.15 -1.44 -2.21
C LYS A 57 -2.07 -1.27 -3.43
N VAL A 58 -2.13 -2.28 -4.28
CA VAL A 58 -2.92 -2.29 -5.52
C VAL A 58 -3.91 -3.45 -5.52
N SER A 59 -4.83 -3.48 -6.47
CA SER A 59 -5.58 -4.69 -6.79
C SER A 59 -4.80 -5.55 -7.76
N LYS A 60 -4.82 -6.87 -7.56
CA LYS A 60 -4.17 -7.80 -8.49
C LYS A 60 -4.91 -7.76 -9.85
N PRO A 61 -4.20 -7.80 -10.99
CA PRO A 61 -4.86 -7.91 -12.29
C PRO A 61 -5.79 -9.14 -12.35
N GLY A 62 -7.04 -8.95 -12.77
CA GLY A 62 -8.02 -10.02 -12.86
C GLY A 62 -8.62 -10.49 -11.52
N GLN A 63 -8.33 -9.79 -10.41
CA GLN A 63 -8.97 -10.04 -9.12
C GLN A 63 -10.47 -9.80 -9.22
N ASP A 64 -11.27 -10.80 -8.85
CA ASP A 64 -12.71 -10.63 -8.76
C ASP A 64 -13.05 -9.89 -7.46
N LEU A 65 -13.28 -8.59 -7.60
CA LEU A 65 -13.61 -7.68 -6.50
C LEU A 65 -14.92 -8.05 -5.77
N ARG A 66 -15.73 -8.98 -6.29
CA ARG A 66 -16.90 -9.47 -5.54
C ARG A 66 -16.52 -10.41 -4.41
N PHE A 67 -15.36 -11.04 -4.51
CA PHE A 67 -14.89 -12.05 -3.56
C PHE A 67 -13.71 -11.57 -2.73
N ASP A 68 -12.82 -10.76 -3.31
CA ASP A 68 -11.62 -10.28 -2.62
C ASP A 68 -11.26 -8.87 -3.07
N VAL A 69 -11.55 -7.88 -2.22
CA VAL A 69 -11.20 -6.47 -2.44
C VAL A 69 -9.99 -6.14 -1.57
N PRO A 70 -8.90 -5.60 -2.15
CA PRO A 70 -7.80 -5.05 -1.38
C PRO A 70 -8.33 -4.05 -0.35
N SER A 71 -7.91 -4.19 0.91
CA SER A 71 -8.41 -3.34 1.97
C SER A 71 -7.30 -2.70 2.80
N VAL A 72 -7.61 -1.51 3.31
CA VAL A 72 -6.81 -0.77 4.28
C VAL A 72 -7.75 -0.12 5.29
N GLY A 73 -7.23 0.22 6.47
CA GLY A 73 -7.99 0.90 7.51
C GLY A 73 -7.11 1.45 8.61
N VAL A 74 -7.71 1.77 9.76
CA VAL A 74 -7.01 2.30 10.95
C VAL A 74 -5.79 1.46 11.31
N ARG A 75 -5.95 0.13 11.35
CA ARG A 75 -4.86 -0.81 11.65
C ARG A 75 -3.68 -0.67 10.68
N THR A 76 -3.93 -0.48 9.38
CA THR A 76 -2.86 -0.25 8.40
C THR A 76 -2.07 1.01 8.74
N ILE A 77 -2.75 2.09 9.13
CA ILE A 77 -2.11 3.34 9.53
C ILE A 77 -1.31 3.15 10.83
N GLU A 78 -1.84 2.43 11.83
CA GLU A 78 -1.09 2.09 13.06
C GLU A 78 0.18 1.30 12.75
N THR A 79 0.11 0.31 11.85
CA THR A 79 1.26 -0.44 11.37
C THR A 79 2.28 0.48 10.70
N MET A 80 1.80 1.39 9.85
CA MET A 80 2.65 2.39 9.19
C MET A 80 3.35 3.34 10.16
N VAL A 81 2.68 3.74 11.25
CA VAL A 81 3.28 4.55 12.33
C VAL A 81 4.43 3.79 12.97
N LYS A 82 4.21 2.52 13.35
CA LYS A 82 5.26 1.64 13.92
C LYS A 82 6.44 1.49 12.96
N ALA A 83 6.15 1.36 11.67
CA ALA A 83 7.13 1.25 10.59
C ALA A 83 7.77 2.58 10.18
N LYS A 84 7.36 3.72 10.76
CA LYS A 84 7.81 5.07 10.38
C LYS A 84 7.62 5.37 8.90
N SER A 85 6.55 4.85 8.30
CA SER A 85 6.14 5.15 6.93
C SER A 85 5.55 6.55 6.83
N SER A 86 5.63 7.18 5.66
CA SER A 86 5.14 8.55 5.44
C SER A 86 4.05 8.67 4.38
N LEU A 87 3.83 7.63 3.59
CA LEU A 87 2.87 7.67 2.48
C LEU A 87 2.25 6.28 2.27
N LEU A 88 0.92 6.25 2.22
CA LEU A 88 0.12 5.13 1.76
C LEU A 88 -0.41 5.47 0.37
N VAL A 89 -0.18 4.58 -0.59
CA VAL A 89 -0.71 4.66 -1.94
C VAL A 89 -1.69 3.51 -2.14
N VAL A 90 -2.91 3.82 -2.57
CA VAL A 90 -3.97 2.85 -2.85
C VAL A 90 -4.50 3.00 -4.27
N GLU A 91 -5.14 1.96 -4.79
CA GLU A 91 -5.79 2.03 -6.09
C GLU A 91 -7.21 2.59 -5.98
N ALA A 92 -7.47 3.65 -6.75
CA ALA A 92 -8.76 4.32 -6.83
C ALA A 92 -9.83 3.35 -7.35
N GLY A 93 -11.00 3.34 -6.72
CA GLY A 93 -12.12 2.47 -7.11
C GLY A 93 -11.94 0.97 -6.81
N LYS A 94 -10.72 0.51 -6.48
CA LYS A 94 -10.42 -0.92 -6.23
C LYS A 94 -9.90 -1.22 -4.82
N THR A 95 -9.94 -0.25 -3.91
CA THR A 95 -9.51 -0.43 -2.52
C THR A 95 -10.64 -0.10 -1.55
N LEU A 96 -10.98 -1.05 -0.67
CA LEU A 96 -11.93 -0.84 0.42
C LEU A 96 -11.24 -0.13 1.59
N LEU A 97 -11.81 1.01 2.02
CA LEU A 97 -11.34 1.77 3.18
C LEU A 97 -12.23 1.48 4.38
N PHE A 98 -11.72 0.68 5.33
CA PHE A 98 -12.40 0.44 6.60
C PHE A 98 -12.29 1.65 7.52
N ASP A 99 -13.40 2.01 8.16
CA ASP A 99 -13.51 3.16 9.08
C ASP A 99 -12.86 4.43 8.50
N ARG A 100 -13.14 4.70 7.22
CA ARG A 100 -12.47 5.74 6.41
C ARG A 100 -12.22 7.04 7.15
N GLN A 101 -13.20 7.52 7.90
CA GLN A 101 -13.10 8.80 8.60
C GLN A 101 -12.07 8.75 9.74
N GLU A 102 -12.03 7.67 10.50
CA GLU A 102 -11.03 7.46 11.56
C GLU A 102 -9.65 7.19 10.98
N MET A 103 -9.57 6.40 9.90
CA MET A 103 -8.33 6.15 9.18
C MET A 103 -7.67 7.47 8.71
N ILE A 104 -8.45 8.36 8.10
CA ILE A 104 -7.96 9.67 7.63
C ILE A 104 -7.52 10.53 8.81
N ARG A 105 -8.34 10.64 9.86
CA ARG A 105 -7.97 11.41 11.08
C ARG A 105 -6.64 10.94 11.66
N LEU A 106 -6.49 9.63 11.84
CA LEU A 106 -5.25 9.06 12.38
C LEU A 106 -4.05 9.31 11.44
N ALA A 107 -4.26 9.22 10.13
CA ALA A 107 -3.19 9.48 9.17
C ALA A 107 -2.73 10.95 9.22
N ASP A 108 -3.66 11.89 9.26
CA ASP A 108 -3.39 13.33 9.40
C ASP A 108 -2.64 13.63 10.70
N ASP A 109 -3.12 13.12 11.84
CA ASP A 109 -2.49 13.29 13.17
C ASP A 109 -1.07 12.74 13.24
N LYS A 110 -0.76 11.72 12.43
CA LYS A 110 0.55 11.04 12.40
C LYS A 110 1.43 11.52 11.27
N GLY A 111 0.97 12.46 10.44
CA GLY A 111 1.73 12.97 9.30
C GLY A 111 1.95 11.93 8.19
N ILE A 112 1.01 11.00 8.01
CA ILE A 112 1.02 10.01 6.93
C ILE A 112 0.08 10.49 5.83
N ALA A 113 0.62 10.74 4.65
CA ALA A 113 -0.21 11.04 3.49
C ALA A 113 -0.91 9.78 2.98
N ILE A 114 -2.17 9.92 2.54
CA ILE A 114 -2.90 8.88 1.81
C ILE A 114 -3.16 9.40 0.40
N VAL A 115 -2.74 8.66 -0.61
CA VAL A 115 -2.94 9.00 -2.03
C VAL A 115 -3.63 7.86 -2.74
N SER A 116 -4.70 8.16 -3.46
CA SER A 116 -5.30 7.24 -4.42
C SER A 116 -4.71 7.49 -5.81
N MET A 117 -4.30 6.42 -6.49
CA MET A 117 -3.87 6.47 -7.89
C MET A 117 -4.83 5.66 -8.77
N GLU A 118 -5.06 6.14 -9.97
CA GLU A 118 -5.77 5.41 -11.02
C GLU A 118 -4.77 4.63 -11.86
N ASP A 119 -5.15 3.44 -12.32
CA ASP A 119 -4.37 2.74 -13.33
C ASP A 119 -4.64 3.38 -14.70
N LYS A 120 -3.60 3.50 -15.53
CA LYS A 120 -3.75 4.11 -16.86
C LYS A 120 -4.61 3.26 -17.78
N GLU A 121 -4.67 1.95 -17.53
CA GLU A 121 -5.52 1.00 -18.25
C GLU A 121 -7.01 1.15 -17.90
N ASP A 122 -7.35 1.72 -16.73
CA ASP A 122 -8.75 1.94 -16.31
C ASP A 122 -9.38 3.19 -16.94
N LEU A 123 -8.57 4.04 -17.59
CA LEU A 123 -8.98 5.30 -18.21
C LEU A 123 -9.29 5.17 -19.72
N GLN A 124 -9.23 3.95 -20.25
CA GLN A 124 -9.56 3.61 -21.64
C GLN A 124 -10.89 2.85 -21.72
#